data_AF-A0A6J4NZW4-F1
#
_entry.id   AF-A0A6J4NZW4-F1
#
_cell.length_a   1.000
_cell.length_b   1.000
_cell.length_c   1.000
_cell.angle_alpha   90.00
_cell.angle_beta   90.00
_cell.angle_gamma   90.00
#
_symmetry.space_group_name_H-M   'P 1'
#
loop_
_entity.id
_entity.type
_entity.pdbx_description
1 polymer ?
#
loop_
_entity_poly.entity_id
_entity_poly.type
_entity_poly.pdbx_seq_one_letter_code
_entity_poly.pdbx_strand_id
1 'polypeptide(L)' 'MTKIHVAIAILYQDGKFLCQLRDDIPNIRYPGHWALFGGHLEPGETPEVAVLRELKEEI' A
#
# COMPACT_ATOMS: atom_id res chain seq x y z
N MET A 1 3.27 -23.23 3.51
CA MET A 1 2.97 -21.94 2.85
C MET A 1 3.61 -20.85 3.66
N THR A 2 4.45 -20.03 3.05
CA THR A 2 5.10 -18.88 3.71
C THR A 2 4.04 -17.82 3.98
N LYS A 3 3.96 -17.31 5.22
CA LYS A 3 3.09 -16.17 5.53
C LYS A 3 3.64 -14.93 4.85
N ILE A 4 2.78 -14.23 4.13
CA ILE A 4 3.06 -12.90 3.60
C ILE A 4 2.47 -11.90 4.58
N HIS A 5 3.28 -10.97 5.06
CA HIS A 5 2.81 -9.84 5.85
C HIS A 5 2.80 -8.59 4.98
N VAL A 6 1.76 -7.78 5.16
CA VAL A 6 1.58 -6.49 4.49
C VAL A 6 1.25 -5.43 5.51
N ALA A 7 1.66 -4.19 5.27
CA ALA A 7 1.29 -3.03 6.05
C ALA A 7 0.58 -2.02 5.15
N ILE A 8 -0.58 -1.54 5.59
CA ILE A 8 -1.46 -0.68 4.80
C ILE A 8 -1.74 0.60 5.59
N ALA A 9 -1.65 1.75 4.94
CA ALA A 9 -1.99 3.05 5.50
C ALA A 9 -3.44 3.43 5.17
N ILE A 10 -4.17 3.90 6.18
CA ILE A 10 -5.43 4.63 5.99
C ILE A 10 -5.15 6.09 6.26
N LEU A 11 -5.05 6.89 5.20
CA LEU A 11 -4.80 8.32 5.29
C LEU A 11 -6.14 9.05 5.33
N TYR A 12 -6.37 9.79 6.42
CA TYR A 12 -7.61 10.50 6.66
C TYR A 12 -7.34 11.99 6.90
N GLN A 13 -8.08 12.84 6.19
CA GLN A 13 -8.04 14.27 6.39
C GLN A 13 -9.40 14.88 6.00
N ASP A 14 -9.90 15.81 6.81
CA ASP A 14 -11.11 16.62 6.53
C ASP A 14 -12.34 15.79 6.11
N GLY A 15 -12.60 14.67 6.81
CA GLY A 15 -13.75 13.82 6.54
C GLY A 15 -13.59 12.90 5.31
N LYS A 16 -12.39 12.84 4.72
CA LYS A 16 -12.11 12.08 3.51
C LYS A 16 -10.95 11.11 3.71
N PHE A 17 -10.96 10.04 2.92
CA PHE A 17 -9.86 9.08 2.83
C PHE A 17 -9.10 9.27 1.53
N LEU A 18 -7.77 9.23 1.59
CA LEU A 18 -6.96 9.19 0.38
C LEU A 18 -6.81 7.74 -0.08
N CYS A 19 -7.14 7.50 -1.34
CA CYS A 19 -6.96 6.23 -2.03
C CYS A 19 -6.06 6.46 -3.26
N GLN A 20 -5.30 5.45 -3.66
CA GLN A 20 -4.59 5.43 -4.93
C GLN A 20 -5.39 4.70 -6.01
N LEU A 21 -5.44 5.26 -7.22
CA LEU A 21 -5.94 4.56 -8.40
C LEU A 21 -4.77 3.80 -9.02
N ARG A 22 -4.84 2.47 -9.02
CA ARG A 22 -3.77 1.64 -9.59
C ARG A 22 -3.70 1.79 -11.09
N ASP A 23 -2.49 1.67 -11.65
CA ASP A 23 -2.27 1.67 -13.09
C ASP A 23 -3.19 0.68 -13.82
N ASP A 24 -3.71 1.06 -14.98
CA ASP A 24 -4.59 0.20 -15.78
C ASP A 24 -3.78 -0.61 -16.80
N ILE A 25 -2.91 -1.49 -16.29
CA ILE A 25 -2.01 -2.33 -17.09
C ILE A 25 -2.44 -3.80 -16.94
N PRO A 26 -2.74 -4.53 -18.04
CA PRO A 26 -3.34 -5.87 -17.98
C PRO A 26 -2.61 -6.92 -17.13
N ASN A 27 -1.30 -6.75 -16.92
CA ASN A 27 -0.45 -7.71 -16.21
C ASN A 27 -0.24 -7.36 -14.73
N ILE A 28 -0.73 -6.22 -14.26
CA ILE A 28 -0.67 -5.91 -12.83
C ILE A 28 -1.87 -6.52 -12.12
N ARG A 29 -1.72 -6.83 -10.84
CA ARG A 29 -2.85 -7.29 -10.04
C ARG A 29 -3.83 -6.14 -9.79
N TYR A 30 -5.12 -6.39 -10.05
CA TYR A 30 -6.23 -5.43 -9.89
C TYR A 30 -5.97 -4.09 -10.61
N PRO A 31 -5.85 -4.08 -11.95
CA PRO A 31 -5.61 -2.86 -12.72
C PRO A 31 -6.82 -1.93 -12.67
N GLY A 32 -6.60 -0.62 -12.63
CA GLY A 32 -7.66 0.39 -12.62
C GLY A 32 -8.56 0.39 -11.38
N HIS A 33 -8.19 -0.34 -10.31
CA HIS A 33 -8.94 -0.36 -9.05
C HIS A 33 -8.40 0.66 -8.05
N TRP A 34 -9.28 1.22 -7.25
CA TRP A 34 -8.89 2.01 -6.08
C TRP A 34 -8.36 1.11 -4.96
N ALA A 35 -7.24 1.50 -4.38
CA ALA A 35 -6.60 0.82 -3.27
C ALA A 35 -6.12 1.81 -2.21
N LEU A 36 -5.78 1.27 -1.04
CA LEU A 36 -5.04 2.00 -0.01
C LEU A 36 -3.54 1.93 -0.32
N PHE A 37 -2.76 2.81 0.32
CA PHE A 37 -1.30 2.85 0.20
C PHE A 37 -0.65 1.81 1.09
N GLY A 38 0.54 1.36 0.70
CA GLY A 38 1.32 0.37 1.44
C GLY A 38 1.57 -0.91 0.66
N GLY A 39 2.28 -1.84 1.30
CA GLY A 39 2.87 -2.95 0.60
C GLY A 39 3.35 -4.09 1.49
N HIS A 40 4.23 -4.90 0.92
CA HIS A 40 4.80 -6.06 1.60
C HIS A 40 5.86 -5.62 2.60
N LEU A 41 5.96 -6.33 3.72
CA LEU A 41 7.10 -6.16 4.60
C LEU A 41 8.35 -6.77 3.95
N GLU A 42 9.45 -6.06 4.01
CA GLU A 42 10.78 -6.60 3.72
C GLU A 42 11.33 -7.41 4.91
N PRO A 43 12.31 -8.31 4.68
CA PRO A 43 12.90 -9.10 5.76
C PRO A 43 13.47 -8.23 6.88
N GLY A 44 12.90 -8.37 8.08
CA GLY A 44 13.35 -7.66 9.29
C GLY A 44 12.62 -6.34 9.56
N GLU A 45 11.71 -5.90 8.70
CA GLU A 45 10.89 -4.72 8.96
C GLU A 45 9.80 -4.97 10.01
N THR A 46 9.49 -3.94 10.81
CA THR A 46 8.21 -3.88 11.52
C THR A 46 7.13 -3.32 10.60
N PRO A 47 5.84 -3.58 10.85
CA PRO A 47 4.75 -3.01 10.04
C PRO A 47 4.81 -1.48 9.92
N GLU A 48 5.22 -0.79 11.00
CA GLU A 48 5.34 0.67 11.04
C GLU A 48 6.47 1.18 10.12
N VAL A 49 7.60 0.48 10.11
CA VAL A 49 8.73 0.81 9.22
C VAL A 49 8.33 0.60 7.77
N ALA A 50 7.72 -0.54 7.46
CA ALA A 50 7.29 -0.87 6.10
C ALA A 50 6.27 0.16 5.57
N VAL A 51 5.23 0.48 6.33
CA VAL A 51 4.21 1.44 5.86
C VAL A 51 4.77 2.85 5.66
N LEU A 52 5.72 3.30 6.51
CA LEU A 52 6.37 4.60 6.35
C LEU A 52 7.30 4.65 5.13
N ARG A 53 7.98 3.54 4.79
CA ARG A 53 8.79 3.42 3.57
C ARG A 53 7.89 3.49 2.33
N GLU A 54 6.88 2.63 2.26
CA GLU A 54 5.96 2.56 1.12
C GLU A 54 5.27 3.92 0.86
N LEU A 55 4.83 4.61 1.91
CA LEU A 55 4.24 5.95 1.79
C LEU A 55 5.20 6.99 1.19
N LYS A 56 6.50 6.88 1.42
CA LYS A 56 7.51 7.79 0.84
C LYS A 56 7.86 7.45 -0.61
N GLU A 57 7.58 6.22 -1.03
CA GLU A 57 7.83 5.77 -2.40
C GLU A 57 6.64 6.07 -3.31
N GLU A 58 5.41 5.96 -2.79
CA GLU A 58 4.17 6.13 -3.56
C GLU A 58 3.64 7.59 -3.61
N ILE A 59 4.04 8.47 -2.68
CA ILE A 59 3.53 9.85 -2.52
C ILE A 59 4.67 10.86 -2.39
#